data_AF-A0A9D2TQE2-F1
#
_entry.id   AF-A0A9D2TQE2-F1
#
_cell.length_a   1.000
_cell.length_b   1.000
_cell.length_c   1.000
_cell.angle_alpha   90.00
_cell.angle_beta   90.00
_cell.angle_gamma   90.00
#
_symmetry.space_group_name_H-M   'P 1'
#
loop_
_entity.id
_entity.type
_entity.pdbx_description
1 polymer ?
#
loop_
_entity_poly.entity_id
_entity_poly.type
_entity_poly.pdbx_seq_one_letter_code
_entity_poly.pdbx_strand_id
1 'polypeptide(L)'
;MAEHVFGIEPQEVRAVATAMAGESRALTSAASDIRDGLPPAASLPGGRAVAAAGTGAGRVGDAVAGEATVVEVVGRDLHSFVDAVLDAEAGATLAFAGGGPR
;
A
#
# COMPACT_ATOMS: atom_id res chain seq x y z
N MET A 1 24.67 21.92 1.11
CA MET A 1 24.15 20.55 0.99
C MET A 1 23.70 20.16 2.39
N ALA A 2 22.40 19.90 2.59
CA ALA A 2 21.91 19.54 3.92
C ALA A 2 22.45 18.15 4.26
N GLU A 3 23.19 18.07 5.35
CA GLU A 3 23.72 16.82 5.89
C GLU A 3 22.56 16.08 6.56
N HIS A 4 22.15 14.92 6.02
CA HIS A 4 21.08 14.11 6.58
C HIS A 4 21.54 13.55 7.93
N VAL A 5 20.83 13.89 9.01
CA VAL A 5 21.25 13.57 10.39
C VAL A 5 21.11 12.07 10.66
N PHE A 6 20.17 11.40 9.98
CA PHE A 6 19.88 9.98 10.21
C PHE A 6 20.28 9.03 9.07
N GLY A 7 20.87 9.53 7.97
CA GLY A 7 21.33 8.69 6.86
C GLY A 7 20.23 7.93 6.08
N ILE A 8 18.97 8.35 6.25
CA ILE A 8 17.82 7.88 5.48
C ILE A 8 17.53 8.92 4.41
N GLU A 9 17.22 8.51 3.18
CA GLU A 9 16.74 9.40 2.12
C GLU A 9 15.20 9.49 2.13
N PRO A 10 14.59 10.52 2.74
CA PRO A 10 13.14 10.55 2.98
C PRO A 10 12.33 10.59 1.68
N GLN A 11 12.93 11.13 0.61
CA GLN A 11 12.32 11.23 -0.70
C GLN A 11 12.19 9.87 -1.38
N GLU A 12 13.22 9.03 -1.29
CA GLU A 12 13.19 7.67 -1.84
C GLU A 12 12.13 6.82 -1.11
N VAL A 13 12.07 6.91 0.22
CA VAL A 13 11.08 6.18 1.01
C VAL A 13 9.65 6.66 0.71
N ARG A 14 9.43 7.98 0.53
CA ARG A 14 8.12 8.50 0.07
C ARG A 14 7.75 8.01 -1.32
N ALA A 15 8.71 7.91 -2.23
CA ALA A 15 8.47 7.37 -3.57
C ALA A 15 8.03 5.91 -3.51
N VAL A 16 8.70 5.09 -2.69
CA VAL A 16 8.31 3.69 -2.44
C VAL A 16 6.90 3.61 -1.83
N ALA A 17 6.61 4.39 -0.78
CA ALA A 17 5.29 4.42 -0.15
C ALA A 17 4.17 4.77 -1.17
N THR A 18 4.45 5.72 -2.07
CA THR A 18 3.52 6.11 -3.13
C THR A 18 3.33 5.01 -4.16
N ALA A 19 4.41 4.32 -4.55
CA ALA A 19 4.36 3.18 -5.46
C ALA A 19 3.51 2.03 -4.87
N MET A 20 3.71 1.72 -3.58
CA MET A 20 2.90 0.71 -2.87
C MET A 20 1.42 1.07 -2.85
N ALA A 21 1.07 2.34 -2.62
CA ALA A 21 -0.32 2.78 -2.70
C ALA A 21 -0.92 2.60 -4.10
N GLY A 22 -0.12 2.82 -5.16
CA GLY A 22 -0.51 2.53 -6.54
C GLY A 22 -0.74 1.03 -6.78
N GLU A 23 0.16 0.20 -6.29
CA GLU A 23 0.09 -1.26 -6.41
C GLU A 23 -1.12 -1.84 -5.67
N SER A 24 -1.39 -1.38 -4.45
CA SER A 24 -2.60 -1.74 -3.69
C SER A 24 -3.89 -1.44 -4.47
N ARG A 25 -3.96 -0.26 -5.12
CA ARG A 25 -5.11 0.08 -5.97
C ARG A 25 -5.24 -0.84 -7.18
N ALA A 26 -4.12 -1.18 -7.83
CA ALA A 26 -4.10 -2.10 -8.95
C ALA A 26 -4.58 -3.50 -8.54
N LEU A 27 -4.11 -4.01 -7.40
CA LEU A 27 -4.55 -5.29 -6.84
C LEU A 27 -6.03 -5.26 -6.46
N THR A 28 -6.53 -4.15 -5.89
CA THR A 28 -7.95 -3.98 -5.57
C THR A 28 -8.83 -4.01 -6.83
N SER A 29 -8.38 -3.37 -7.91
CA SER A 29 -9.06 -3.44 -9.21
C SER A 29 -9.07 -4.86 -9.74
N ALA A 30 -7.91 -5.53 -9.77
CA ALA A 30 -7.78 -6.91 -10.25
C ALA A 30 -8.65 -7.88 -9.44
N ALA A 31 -8.72 -7.71 -8.12
CA ALA A 31 -9.61 -8.49 -7.25
C ALA A 31 -11.09 -8.34 -7.63
N SER A 32 -11.50 -7.12 -8.02
CA SER A 32 -12.87 -6.84 -8.46
C SER A 32 -13.13 -7.44 -9.84
N ASP A 33 -12.20 -7.27 -10.78
CA ASP A 33 -12.28 -7.85 -12.12
C ASP A 33 -12.36 -9.39 -12.07
N ILE A 34 -11.64 -10.03 -11.15
CA ILE A 34 -11.71 -11.49 -10.94
C ILE A 34 -13.09 -11.89 -10.40
N ARG A 35 -13.63 -11.18 -9.39
CA ARG A 35 -14.93 -11.49 -8.80
C ARG A 35 -16.07 -11.31 -9.79
N ASP A 36 -16.02 -10.23 -10.56
CA ASP A 36 -17.11 -9.80 -11.43
C ASP A 36 -16.93 -10.27 -12.88
N GLY A 37 -15.77 -10.84 -13.22
CA GLY A 37 -15.42 -11.29 -14.57
C GLY A 37 -16.24 -12.49 -15.05
N LEU A 38 -16.96 -13.18 -14.15
CA LEU A 38 -17.90 -14.22 -14.53
C LEU A 38 -19.33 -13.68 -14.55
N PRO A 39 -20.06 -13.82 -15.69
CA PRO A 39 -21.47 -13.53 -15.75
C PRO A 39 -22.26 -14.30 -14.67
N PRO A 40 -23.37 -13.75 -14.16
CA PRO A 40 -24.20 -14.43 -13.17
C PRO A 40 -24.54 -15.85 -13.63
N ALA A 41 -24.45 -16.85 -12.74
CA ALA A 41 -24.63 -18.25 -13.11
C ALA A 41 -25.98 -18.54 -13.80
N ALA A 42 -27.03 -17.75 -13.51
CA ALA A 42 -28.33 -17.83 -14.15
C ALA A 42 -28.31 -17.47 -15.65
N SER A 43 -27.27 -16.78 -16.12
CA SER A 43 -27.12 -16.29 -17.50
C SER A 43 -26.27 -17.21 -18.40
N LEU A 44 -25.67 -18.28 -17.84
CA LEU A 44 -24.77 -19.16 -18.57
C LEU A 44 -25.29 -20.61 -18.63
N PRO A 45 -25.26 -21.27 -19.80
CA PRO A 45 -25.47 -22.70 -19.88
C PRO A 45 -24.31 -23.42 -19.19
N GLY A 46 -24.59 -24.21 -18.15
CA GLY A 46 -23.56 -24.92 -17.38
C GLY A 46 -23.86 -25.15 -15.89
N GLY A 47 -24.94 -24.55 -15.35
CA GLY A 47 -25.49 -24.89 -14.03
C GLY A 47 -24.45 -24.92 -12.91
N ARG A 48 -24.23 -26.10 -12.31
CA ARG A 48 -23.31 -26.28 -11.17
C ARG A 48 -21.85 -25.93 -11.49
N ALA A 49 -21.37 -26.14 -12.72
CA ALA A 49 -19.98 -25.85 -13.09
C ALA A 49 -19.71 -24.34 -13.09
N VAL A 50 -20.64 -23.54 -13.61
CA VAL A 50 -20.55 -22.08 -13.59
C VAL A 50 -20.65 -21.54 -12.16
N ALA A 51 -21.53 -22.12 -11.34
CA ALA A 51 -21.63 -21.75 -9.93
C ALA A 51 -20.33 -22.05 -9.15
N ALA A 52 -19.67 -23.18 -9.45
CA ALA A 52 -18.38 -23.53 -8.87
C ALA A 52 -17.27 -22.58 -9.34
N ALA A 53 -17.25 -22.20 -10.63
CA ALA A 53 -16.33 -21.22 -11.17
C ALA A 53 -16.50 -19.84 -10.51
N GLY A 54 -17.75 -19.37 -10.35
CA GLY A 54 -18.04 -18.12 -9.63
C GLY A 54 -17.61 -18.15 -8.17
N THR A 55 -17.79 -19.28 -7.49
CA THR A 55 -17.28 -19.47 -6.12
C THR A 55 -15.76 -19.43 -6.08
N GLY A 56 -15.09 -20.06 -7.05
CA GLY A 56 -13.63 -20.03 -7.18
C GLY A 56 -13.10 -18.62 -7.43
N ALA A 57 -13.68 -17.90 -8.38
CA ALA A 57 -13.38 -16.51 -8.68
C ALA A 57 -13.58 -15.61 -7.45
N GLY A 58 -14.67 -15.80 -6.70
CA GLY A 58 -14.92 -15.15 -5.42
C GLY A 58 -13.75 -15.30 -4.44
N ARG A 59 -13.32 -16.55 -4.20
CA ARG A 59 -12.21 -16.84 -3.28
C ARG A 59 -10.89 -16.23 -3.73
N VAL A 60 -10.58 -16.31 -5.03
CA VAL A 60 -9.34 -15.74 -5.57
C VAL A 60 -9.37 -14.22 -5.45
N GLY A 61 -10.47 -13.57 -5.81
CA GLY A 61 -10.58 -12.12 -5.68
C GLY A 61 -10.52 -11.65 -4.23
N ASP A 62 -11.12 -12.39 -3.28
CA ASP A 62 -11.00 -12.07 -1.86
C ASP A 62 -9.56 -12.23 -1.35
N ALA A 63 -8.82 -13.23 -1.83
CA ALA A 63 -7.40 -13.39 -1.49
C ALA A 63 -6.56 -12.21 -2.01
N VAL A 64 -6.76 -11.82 -3.27
CA VAL A 64 -6.07 -10.67 -3.89
C VAL A 64 -6.44 -9.35 -3.18
N ALA A 65 -7.69 -9.17 -2.78
CA ALA A 65 -8.10 -8.00 -1.98
C ALA A 65 -7.43 -7.98 -0.59
N GLY A 66 -7.21 -9.16 0.01
CA GLY A 66 -6.41 -9.29 1.21
C GLY A 66 -4.96 -8.82 1.03
N GLU A 67 -4.31 -9.24 -0.06
CA GLU A 67 -2.96 -8.78 -0.41
C GLU A 67 -2.91 -7.26 -0.64
N ALA A 68 -3.90 -6.72 -1.36
CA ALA A 68 -4.01 -5.28 -1.58
C ALA A 68 -4.08 -4.48 -0.26
N THR A 69 -4.77 -5.02 0.74
CA THR A 69 -4.89 -4.43 2.08
C THR A 69 -3.53 -4.42 2.80
N VAL A 70 -2.77 -5.53 2.72
CA VAL A 70 -1.43 -5.60 3.33
C VAL A 70 -0.49 -4.58 2.68
N VAL A 71 -0.49 -4.47 1.36
CA VAL A 71 0.33 -3.50 0.63
C VAL A 71 -0.04 -2.06 0.99
N GLU A 72 -1.34 -1.76 1.17
CA GLU A 72 -1.81 -0.45 1.61
C GLU A 72 -1.27 -0.09 3.01
N VAL A 73 -1.35 -1.03 3.96
CA VAL A 73 -0.87 -0.84 5.33
C VAL A 73 0.62 -0.54 5.33
N VAL A 74 1.42 -1.33 4.61
CA VAL A 74 2.88 -1.09 4.54
C VAL A 74 3.18 0.26 3.90
N GLY A 75 2.47 0.65 2.84
CA GLY A 75 2.61 1.97 2.23
C GLY A 75 2.30 3.12 3.21
N ARG A 76 1.26 2.97 4.03
CA ARG A 76 0.92 3.95 5.08
C ARG A 76 1.98 4.01 6.17
N ASP A 77 2.45 2.86 6.65
CA ASP A 77 3.47 2.77 7.70
C ASP A 77 4.79 3.42 7.25
N LEU A 78 5.18 3.24 5.98
CA LEU A 78 6.33 3.94 5.40
C LEU A 78 6.14 5.45 5.36
N HIS A 79 4.93 5.94 5.07
CA HIS A 79 4.62 7.37 5.11
C HIS A 79 4.77 7.93 6.53
N SER A 80 4.17 7.26 7.51
CA SER A 80 4.26 7.65 8.92
C SER A 80 5.70 7.61 9.44
N PHE A 81 6.48 6.60 9.02
CA PHE A 81 7.90 6.52 9.35
C PHE A 81 8.67 7.72 8.81
N VAL A 82 8.48 8.09 7.54
CA VAL A 82 9.15 9.26 6.96
C VAL A 82 8.76 10.56 7.63
N ASP A 83 7.48 10.75 7.94
CA ASP A 83 7.02 11.94 8.66
C ASP A 83 7.71 12.05 10.03
N ALA A 84 7.82 10.93 10.77
CA ALA A 84 8.53 10.89 12.04
C ALA A 84 10.04 11.19 11.91
N VAL A 85 10.70 10.69 10.86
CA VAL A 85 12.12 10.99 10.59
C VAL A 85 12.31 12.48 10.31
N LEU A 86 11.48 13.08 9.47
CA LEU A 86 11.57 14.51 9.13
C LEU A 86 11.31 15.41 10.35
N ASP A 87 10.33 15.06 11.18
CA ASP A 87 10.06 15.77 12.43
C ASP A 87 11.25 15.68 13.40
N ALA A 88 11.87 14.51 13.50
CA ALA A 88 13.07 14.32 14.31
C ALA A 88 14.28 15.12 13.78
N GLU A 89 14.49 15.17 12.46
CA GLU A 89 15.57 15.97 11.85
C GLU A 89 15.36 17.47 12.06
N ALA A 90 14.13 17.95 11.94
CA ALA A 90 13.77 19.33 12.23
C ALA A 90 14.02 19.67 13.71
N GLY A 91 13.61 18.79 14.63
CA GLY A 91 13.86 18.92 16.07
C GLY A 91 15.35 18.96 16.42
N ALA A 92 16.15 18.06 15.84
CA ALA A 92 17.59 18.03 16.04
C ALA A 92 18.26 19.32 15.52
N THR A 93 17.86 19.78 14.33
CA THR A 93 18.37 21.04 13.74
C THR A 93 18.09 22.24 14.64
N LEU A 94 16.87 22.33 15.21
CA LEU A 94 16.52 23.39 16.16
C LEU A 94 17.35 23.32 17.45
N ALA A 95 17.60 22.11 17.98
CA ALA A 95 18.43 21.92 19.16
C ALA A 95 19.88 22.36 18.92
N PHE A 96 20.46 22.03 17.76
CA PHE A 96 21.80 22.48 17.38
C PHE A 96 21.88 24.00 17.14
N ALA A 97 20.83 24.60 16.56
CA ALA A 97 20.78 26.04 16.32
C ALA A 97 20.56 26.87 17.60
N GLY A 98 19.92 26.28 18.63
CA GLY A 98 19.63 26.94 19.90
C GLY A 98 20.62 26.64 21.04
N GLY A 99 21.54 25.68 20.88
CA GLY A 99 22.35 25.13 21.97
C GLY A 99 23.84 24.99 21.63
N GLY A 100 24.54 26.11 21.44
CA GLY A 100 25.99 26.13 21.68
C GLY A 100 26.25 26.17 23.20
N PRO A 101 27.24 25.43 23.74
CA PRO A 101 27.51 25.41 25.17
C PRO A 101 27.85 26.83 25.67
N ARG A 102 27.20 27.22 26.77
CA ARG A 102 27.75 28.18 27.72
C ARG A 102 28.38 27.40 28.86
#